data_AF-A0A838TP81-F1
#
_entry.id   AF-A0A838TP81-F1
#
_cell.length_a   1.000
_cell.length_b   1.000
_cell.length_c   1.000
_cell.angle_alpha   90.00
_cell.angle_beta   90.00
_cell.angle_gamma   90.00
#
_symmetry.space_group_name_H-M   'P 1'
#
loop_
_entity.id
_entity.type
_entity.pdbx_description
1 polymer ?
#
loop_
_entity_poly.entity_id
_entity_poly.type
_entity_poly.pdbx_seq_one_letter_code
_entity_poly.pdbx_strand_id
1 'polypeptide(L)' 'LRMGQAYVQKYIDELFEIVRNGKVTLDDIITHRLPLEKASEAYDMFKHKKDDCVKVVLKPGMKN' A
#
# COMPACT_ATOMS: atom_id res chain seq x y z
N LEU A 1 24.39 -14.27 -5.15
CA LEU A 1 23.79 -13.46 -4.06
C LEU A 1 22.41 -13.00 -4.50
N ARG A 2 21.32 -13.42 -3.84
CA ARG A 2 19.98 -12.84 -4.04
C ARG A 2 19.87 -11.61 -3.14
N MET A 3 20.17 -10.44 -3.67
CA MET A 3 20.04 -9.17 -2.93
C MET A 3 18.83 -8.38 -3.42
N GLY A 4 18.18 -7.62 -2.53
CA GLY A 4 17.08 -6.72 -2.86
C GLY A 4 15.65 -7.25 -2.65
N GLN A 5 15.48 -8.54 -2.33
CA GLN A 5 14.17 -9.06 -1.90
C GLN A 5 14.08 -9.03 -0.37
N ALA A 6 12.99 -8.47 0.17
CA ALA A 6 12.72 -8.55 1.60
C ALA A 6 12.38 -10.00 2.00
N TYR A 7 12.89 -10.47 3.14
CA TYR A 7 12.55 -11.81 3.66
C TYR A 7 11.19 -11.78 4.36
N VAL A 8 10.12 -11.51 3.61
CA VAL A 8 8.77 -11.24 4.15
C VAL A 8 8.27 -12.37 5.04
N GLN A 9 8.39 -13.62 4.58
CA GLN A 9 7.90 -14.80 5.32
C GLN A 9 8.51 -14.94 6.71
N LYS A 10 9.74 -14.46 6.93
CA LYS A 10 10.39 -14.50 8.24
C LYS A 10 9.77 -13.51 9.23
N TYR A 11 9.29 -12.36 8.76
CA TYR A 11 8.88 -11.24 9.61
C TYR A 11 7.36 -11.01 9.64
N ILE A 12 6.60 -11.65 8.75
CA ILE A 12 5.19 -11.33 8.55
C ILE A 12 4.36 -11.50 9.82
N ASP A 13 4.59 -12.58 10.58
CA ASP A 13 3.84 -12.84 11.82
C ASP A 13 4.10 -11.78 12.89
N GLU A 14 5.37 -11.40 13.10
CA GLU A 14 5.76 -10.35 14.05
C GLU A 14 5.16 -9.00 13.66
N LEU A 15 5.25 -8.63 12.38
CA LEU A 15 4.70 -7.38 11.87
C LEU A 15 3.17 -7.32 12.02
N PHE A 16 2.48 -8.44 11.80
CA PHE A 16 1.03 -8.52 12.04
C PHE A 16 0.67 -8.32 13.51
N GLU A 17 1.43 -8.88 14.45
CA GLU A 17 1.19 -8.66 15.88
C GLU A 17 1.40 -7.20 16.28
N ILE A 18 2.39 -6.50 15.70
CA ILE A 18 2.63 -5.08 15.96
C ILE A 18 1.41 -4.25 15.57
N VAL A 19 0.82 -4.52 14.40
CA VAL A 19 -0.38 -3.82 13.90
C VAL A 19 -1.61 -4.20 14.72
N ARG A 20 -1.82 -5.50 14.99
CA ARG A 20 -2.98 -5.99 15.77
C ARG A 20 -3.00 -5.43 17.19
N ASN A 21 -1.84 -5.25 17.80
CA ASN A 21 -1.72 -4.65 19.13
C ASN A 21 -1.74 -3.10 19.12
N GLY A 22 -2.01 -2.47 17.97
CA GLY A 22 -2.12 -1.02 17.86
C GLY A 22 -0.81 -0.25 18.07
N LYS A 23 0.34 -0.93 18.04
CA LYS A 23 1.65 -0.28 18.19
C LYS A 23 2.01 0.57 16.96
N VAL A 24 1.44 0.23 15.80
CA VAL A 24 1.58 0.94 14.53
C VAL A 24 0.23 0.98 13.82
N THR A 25 -0.15 2.15 13.34
CA THR A 25 -1.27 2.36 12.40
C THR A 25 -0.70 2.36 10.98
N LEU A 26 -1.33 1.66 10.03
CA LEU A 26 -0.82 1.50 8.66
C LEU A 26 -1.68 2.17 7.59
N ASP A 27 -2.91 2.52 7.91
CA ASP A 27 -3.85 3.10 6.96
C ASP A 27 -3.75 4.63 6.87
N ASP A 28 -3.07 5.27 7.82
CA ASP A 28 -2.76 6.70 7.85
C ASP A 28 -1.88 7.16 6.67
N ILE A 29 -1.02 6.30 6.15
CA ILE A 29 -0.20 6.60 4.96
C ILE A 29 -0.96 6.45 3.63
N ILE A 30 -2.16 5.85 3.63
CA ILE A 30 -2.95 5.58 2.41
C ILE A 30 -3.67 6.86 2.00
N THR A 31 -3.09 7.60 1.05
CA THR A 31 -3.70 8.85 0.58
C THR A 31 -4.79 8.64 -0.47
N HIS A 32 -4.75 7.55 -1.23
CA HIS A 32 -5.74 7.29 -2.29
C HIS A 32 -6.22 5.84 -2.29
N ARG A 33 -7.53 5.68 -2.50
CA ARG A 33 -8.18 4.39 -2.76
C ARG A 33 -8.98 4.50 -4.04
N LEU A 34 -8.69 3.62 -5.00
CA LEU A 34 -9.26 3.67 -6.35
C LEU A 34 -9.73 2.26 -6.75
N PRO A 35 -10.75 2.15 -7.63
CA PRO A 35 -11.13 0.87 -8.23
C PRO A 35 -10.02 0.37 -9.16
N LEU A 36 -9.99 -0.94 -9.43
CA LEU A 36 -8.93 -1.58 -10.22
C LEU A 36 -8.88 -1.04 -11.66
N GLU A 37 -10.02 -0.65 -12.21
CA GLU A 37 -10.20 -0.08 -13.54
C GLU A 37 -9.43 1.25 -13.71
N LYS A 38 -9.13 1.94 -12.60
CA LYS A 38 -8.35 3.19 -12.57
C LYS A 38 -6.85 2.98 -12.34
N ALA A 39 -6.34 1.75 -12.47
CA ALA A 39 -4.92 1.45 -12.23
C ALA A 39 -3.96 2.37 -13.01
N SER A 40 -4.24 2.65 -14.29
CA SER A 40 -3.38 3.52 -15.11
C SER A 40 -3.26 4.94 -14.54
N GLU A 41 -4.38 5.53 -14.13
CA GLU A 41 -4.45 6.84 -13.47
C GLU A 41 -3.69 6.84 -12.14
N ALA A 42 -3.91 5.80 -11.32
CA ALA A 42 -3.21 5.61 -10.05
C ALA A 42 -1.68 5.55 -10.21
N TYR A 43 -1.21 4.84 -11.24
CA TYR A 43 0.22 4.75 -11.54
C TYR A 43 0.80 6.10 -11.97
N ASP A 44 0.09 6.86 -12.80
CA ASP A 44 0.53 8.19 -13.23
C ASP A 44 0.60 9.17 -12.05
N MET A 45 -0.43 9.17 -11.21
CA MET A 45 -0.49 9.96 -9.97
C MET A 45 0.68 9.65 -9.03
N PHE A 46 0.94 8.37 -8.75
CA PHE A 46 2.04 7.94 -7.89
C PHE A 46 3.41 8.28 -8.49
N LYS A 47 3.62 8.00 -9.78
CA LYS A 47 4.88 8.27 -10.48
C LYS A 47 5.24 9.75 -10.48
N HIS A 48 4.25 10.61 -10.70
CA HIS A 48 4.44 12.05 -10.81
C HIS A 48 4.19 12.80 -9.50
N LYS A 49 3.91 12.07 -8.39
CA LYS A 49 3.60 12.64 -7.07
C LYS A 49 2.51 13.71 -7.11
N LYS A 50 1.48 13.47 -7.93
CA LYS A 50 0.31 14.36 -8.01
C LYS A 50 -0.53 14.21 -6.75
N ASP A 51 -1.29 15.25 -6.40
CA ASP A 51 -2.30 15.23 -5.33
C ASP A 51 -1.75 14.73 -3.97
N ASP A 52 -0.51 15.10 -3.63
CA ASP A 52 0.18 14.64 -2.42
C ASP A 52 0.17 13.11 -2.27
N CYS A 53 0.24 12.38 -3.40
CA CYS A 53 0.17 10.93 -3.42
C CYS A 53 1.38 10.27 -2.73
N VAL A 54 1.13 9.65 -1.56
CA VAL A 54 2.10 8.83 -0.82
C VAL A 54 1.89 7.34 -1.09
N LYS A 55 0.65 6.86 -0.97
CA LYS A 55 0.31 5.44 -1.16
C LYS A 55 -1.07 5.30 -1.78
N VAL A 56 -1.13 4.59 -2.90
CA VAL A 56 -2.39 4.17 -3.52
C VAL A 56 -2.71 2.73 -3.16
N VAL A 57 -3.96 2.45 -2.80
CA VAL A 57 -4.51 1.10 -2.72
C VAL A 57 -5.58 0.93 -3.81
N LEU A 58 -5.32 0.03 -4.76
CA LEU A 58 -6.32 -0.41 -5.72
C LEU A 58 -7.23 -1.43 -5.03
N LYS A 59 -8.52 -1.13 -4.94
CA LYS A 59 -9.53 -1.97 -4.30
C LYS A 59 -10.45 -2.58 -5.36
N PRO A 60 -10.25 -3.85 -5.74
CA PRO A 60 -11.15 -4.54 -6.65
C PRO A 60 -12.60 -4.53 -6.13
N GLY A 61 -13.57 -4.32 -7.03
CA GLY A 61 -14.99 -4.29 -6.68
C GLY A 61 -15.48 -2.99 -6.01
N MET A 62 -14.62 -1.99 -5.83
CA MET A 62 -15.06 -0.64 -5.48
C MET A 62 -15.85 -0.05 -6.67
N LYS A 63 -17.08 0.40 -6.43
CA LYS A 63 -17.87 1.11 -7.44
C LYS A 63 -17.53 2.61 -7.39
N ASN A 64 -17.61 3.27 -8.54
CA ASN A 64 -17.51 4.73 -8.65
C ASN A 64 -18.68 5.42 -7.95
#